data_AF-A0A1G1BU25-F1
#
_entry.id   AF-A0A1G1BU25-F1
#
_cell.length_a   1.000
_cell.length_b   1.000
_cell.length_c   1.000
_cell.angle_alpha   90.00
_cell.angle_beta   90.00
_cell.angle_gamma   90.00
#
_symmetry.space_group_name_H-M   'P 1'
#
loop_
_entity.id
_entity.type
_entity.pdbx_description
1 polymer ?
#
loop_
_entity_poly.entity_id
_entity_poly.type
_entity_poly.pdbx_seq_one_letter_code
_entity_poly.pdbx_strand_id
1 'polypeptide(L)'
;MKRFPVLPVIFAVVAFALSIMAARKVESGRAEFTTNKNRLARVYLPCMGMDRFIADLKWVMLIQDMGKVKGKLNDNAARYFAKALDRITDLDPDSHKAYQMGGMFIANEVPQAAIDLLQKGRKYAIDDKWNLSYYSGFFAERFLSRKGEVPVTECMKLAEQYYSEASKLSDCPSYVHNAWLRLATREAGEDAVAQLVAQKELVIALKPKVIEGAEGMGGMPGSMEMAGGMEMENSPYTVLSRRLIQRSASLARRLVAEQSEAQDAEYKKTLAEQLVKVRGVFEAFKPAGHVCDNCLNEYSAGQFFCTGCGDKVKPFGYCRECWAKGKMVQLSGGYCSLCGAKSPEMVQRVAMVDESGGQDKAK
;
A
#
# COMPACT_ATOMS: atom_id res chain seq x y z
N MET A 1 -43.22 38.34 -49.22
CA MET A 1 -42.51 37.17 -48.66
C MET A 1 -41.02 37.46 -48.63
N LYS A 2 -40.41 37.61 -47.43
CA LYS A 2 -38.96 37.85 -47.30
C LYS A 2 -38.22 36.59 -47.76
N ARG A 3 -37.35 36.71 -48.77
CA ARG A 3 -36.50 35.60 -49.24
C ARG A 3 -35.65 35.12 -48.07
N PHE A 4 -35.79 33.86 -47.69
CA PHE A 4 -34.99 33.25 -46.65
C PHE A 4 -33.51 33.40 -47.03
N PRO A 5 -32.62 33.83 -46.13
CA PRO A 5 -31.22 34.03 -46.44
C PRO A 5 -30.50 32.68 -46.53
N VAL A 6 -30.64 31.99 -47.67
CA VAL A 6 -30.06 30.67 -47.91
C VAL A 6 -28.52 30.73 -47.93
N LEU A 7 -27.93 31.78 -48.53
CA LEU A 7 -26.48 31.93 -48.61
C LEU A 7 -25.79 32.02 -47.22
N PRO A 8 -26.24 32.90 -46.29
CA PRO A 8 -25.66 32.98 -44.94
C PRO A 8 -25.73 31.67 -44.15
N VAL A 9 -26.82 30.89 -44.32
CA VAL A 9 -26.96 29.58 -43.66
C VAL A 9 -25.94 28.59 -44.21
N ILE A 10 -25.74 28.55 -45.53
CA ILE A 10 -24.73 27.70 -46.15
C ILE A 10 -23.32 28.09 -45.67
N PHE A 11 -22.99 29.37 -45.64
CA PHE A 11 -21.70 29.84 -45.13
C PHE A 11 -21.48 29.46 -43.67
N ALA A 12 -22.50 29.59 -42.82
CA ALA A 12 -22.42 29.18 -41.41
C ALA A 12 -22.17 27.68 -41.27
N VAL A 13 -22.87 26.85 -42.05
CA VAL A 13 -22.69 25.38 -42.04
C VAL A 13 -21.30 24.99 -42.53
N VAL A 14 -20.81 25.59 -43.61
CA VAL A 14 -19.47 25.32 -44.14
C VAL A 14 -18.38 25.76 -43.16
N ALA A 15 -18.51 26.95 -42.56
CA ALA A 15 -17.57 27.42 -41.54
C ALA A 15 -17.55 26.51 -40.31
N PHE A 16 -18.71 26.03 -39.87
CA PHE A 16 -18.82 25.09 -38.76
C PHE A 16 -18.17 23.74 -39.09
N ALA A 17 -18.41 23.20 -40.29
CA ALA A 17 -17.79 21.96 -40.75
C ALA A 17 -16.25 22.07 -40.85
N LEU A 18 -15.74 23.17 -41.40
CA LEU A 18 -14.30 23.44 -41.48
C LEU A 18 -13.67 23.60 -40.09
N SER A 19 -14.35 24.24 -39.15
CA SER A 19 -13.91 24.36 -37.76
C SER A 19 -13.81 22.98 -37.08
N ILE A 20 -14.79 22.10 -37.29
CA ILE A 20 -14.74 20.71 -36.80
C ILE A 20 -13.56 19.95 -37.41
N MET A 21 -13.32 20.09 -38.71
CA MET A 21 -12.19 19.43 -39.39
C MET A 21 -10.84 19.93 -38.87
N ALA A 22 -10.69 21.24 -38.69
CA ALA A 22 -9.49 21.84 -38.11
C ALA A 22 -9.26 21.35 -36.68
N ALA A 23 -10.31 21.34 -35.85
CA ALA A 23 -10.24 20.82 -34.48
C ALA A 23 -9.80 19.35 -34.44
N ARG A 24 -10.37 18.49 -35.31
CA ARG A 24 -9.96 17.07 -35.41
C ARG A 24 -8.50 16.91 -35.80
N LYS A 25 -7.99 17.73 -36.74
CA LYS A 25 -6.59 17.67 -37.17
C LYS A 25 -5.63 18.11 -36.07
N VAL A 26 -5.98 19.16 -35.32
CA VAL A 26 -5.19 19.63 -34.17
C VAL A 26 -5.18 18.60 -33.04
N GLU A 27 -6.32 17.97 -32.74
CA GLU A 27 -6.40 16.88 -31.76
C GLU A 27 -5.55 15.67 -32.15
N SER A 28 -5.58 15.27 -33.44
CA SER A 28 -4.74 14.17 -33.92
C SER A 28 -3.25 14.45 -33.83
N GLY A 29 -2.82 15.72 -33.95
CA GLY A 29 -1.42 16.10 -33.72
C GLY A 29 -1.06 16.20 -32.24
N ARG A 30 -1.99 16.61 -31.38
CA ARG A 30 -1.78 16.65 -29.91
C ARG A 30 -1.62 15.26 -29.30
N ALA A 31 -2.28 14.26 -29.86
CA ALA A 31 -2.13 12.84 -29.51
C ALA A 31 -0.68 12.39 -29.36
N GLU A 32 0.18 12.90 -30.25
CA GLU A 32 1.59 12.53 -30.34
C GLU A 32 2.42 13.11 -29.17
N PHE A 33 1.97 14.23 -28.60
CA PHE A 33 2.65 14.94 -27.51
C PHE A 33 2.03 14.69 -26.12
N THR A 34 0.88 14.03 -26.04
CA THR A 34 0.27 13.66 -24.75
C THR A 34 0.84 12.35 -24.24
N THR A 35 1.34 12.36 -23.01
CA THR A 35 1.82 11.16 -22.29
C THR A 35 0.73 10.09 -22.12
N ASN A 36 -0.54 10.49 -22.07
CA ASN A 36 -1.68 9.61 -21.88
C ASN A 36 -2.46 9.36 -23.18
N LYS A 37 -2.12 8.30 -23.91
CA LYS A 37 -2.76 7.94 -25.20
C LYS A 37 -4.27 7.66 -25.09
N ASN A 38 -4.76 7.36 -23.88
CA ASN A 38 -6.20 7.13 -23.62
C ASN A 38 -7.03 8.43 -23.54
N ARG A 39 -6.38 9.60 -23.50
CA ARG A 39 -7.01 10.93 -23.46
C ARG A 39 -7.82 11.26 -24.72
N LEU A 40 -7.45 10.67 -25.85
CA LEU A 40 -7.88 11.10 -27.19
C LEU A 40 -9.32 10.75 -27.57
N ALA A 41 -9.98 9.90 -26.79
CA ALA A 41 -11.26 9.34 -27.23
C ALA A 41 -12.49 10.20 -26.89
N ARG A 42 -12.39 11.27 -26.06
CA ARG A 42 -13.60 11.72 -25.36
C ARG A 42 -13.78 13.18 -24.96
N VAL A 43 -13.05 14.12 -25.56
CA VAL A 43 -13.41 15.54 -25.38
C VAL A 43 -14.56 15.89 -26.34
N TYR A 44 -15.79 15.89 -25.82
CA TYR A 44 -17.02 16.16 -26.58
C TYR A 44 -17.20 17.64 -26.98
N LEU A 45 -16.39 18.56 -26.45
CA LEU A 45 -16.44 19.98 -26.80
C LEU A 45 -15.20 20.42 -27.58
N PRO A 46 -15.35 21.21 -28.66
CA PRO A 46 -14.22 21.89 -29.29
C PRO A 46 -13.74 23.03 -28.38
N CYS A 47 -13.01 22.69 -27.31
CA CYS A 47 -12.42 23.66 -26.40
C CYS A 47 -11.11 24.25 -26.94
N MET A 48 -10.79 24.04 -28.23
CA MET A 48 -9.56 24.50 -28.89
C MET A 48 -8.30 24.11 -28.10
N GLY A 49 -8.34 22.97 -27.39
CA GLY A 49 -7.23 22.48 -26.57
C GLY A 49 -7.03 23.19 -25.23
N MET A 50 -7.97 24.04 -24.80
CA MET A 50 -8.01 24.71 -23.49
C MET A 50 -8.66 23.85 -22.40
N ASP A 51 -8.85 22.54 -22.62
CA ASP A 51 -9.57 21.64 -21.72
C ASP A 51 -9.03 21.69 -20.29
N ARG A 52 -7.70 21.68 -20.15
CA ARG A 52 -7.03 21.78 -18.85
C ARG A 52 -7.28 23.12 -18.16
N PHE A 53 -7.22 24.23 -18.89
CA PHE A 53 -7.52 25.54 -18.33
C PHE A 53 -8.99 25.64 -17.89
N ILE A 54 -9.92 25.08 -18.68
CA ILE A 54 -11.34 25.03 -18.32
C ILE A 54 -11.56 24.12 -17.11
N ALA A 55 -10.84 23.00 -17.03
CA ALA A 55 -10.85 22.10 -15.87
C ALA A 55 -10.38 22.82 -14.61
N ASP A 56 -9.27 23.57 -14.69
CA ASP A 56 -8.72 24.37 -13.59
C ASP A 56 -9.70 25.46 -13.14
N LEU A 57 -10.31 26.19 -14.09
CA LEU A 57 -11.32 27.20 -13.78
C LEU A 57 -12.53 26.57 -13.07
N LYS A 58 -13.05 25.45 -13.61
CA LYS A 58 -14.15 24.70 -13.00
C LYS A 58 -13.78 24.16 -11.62
N TRP A 59 -12.53 23.74 -11.42
CA TRP A 59 -12.02 23.30 -10.12
C TRP A 59 -12.02 24.42 -9.09
N VAL A 60 -11.54 25.62 -9.45
CA VAL A 60 -11.58 26.80 -8.57
C VAL A 60 -13.02 27.17 -8.23
N MET A 61 -13.91 27.20 -9.22
CA MET A 61 -15.34 27.47 -8.99
C MET A 61 -15.98 26.42 -8.08
N LEU A 62 -15.66 25.15 -8.28
CA LEU A 62 -16.15 24.05 -7.46
C LEU A 62 -15.68 24.20 -6.00
N ILE A 63 -14.41 24.54 -5.77
CA ILE A 63 -13.89 24.81 -4.42
C ILE A 63 -14.65 25.96 -3.77
N GLN A 64 -14.92 27.04 -4.51
CA GLN A 64 -15.70 28.17 -3.99
C GLN A 64 -17.14 27.74 -3.64
N ASP A 65 -17.78 26.93 -4.49
CA ASP A 65 -19.13 26.41 -4.22
C ASP A 65 -19.15 25.47 -3.01
N MET A 66 -18.13 24.62 -2.86
CA MET A 66 -17.94 23.79 -1.67
C MET A 66 -17.77 24.66 -0.42
N GLY A 67 -17.00 25.76 -0.51
CA GLY A 67 -16.80 26.71 0.59
C GLY A 67 -18.07 27.48 1.00
N LYS A 68 -19.08 27.57 0.13
CA LYS A 68 -20.39 28.17 0.45
C LYS A 68 -21.29 27.24 1.27
N VAL A 69 -21.01 25.93 1.29
CA VAL A 69 -21.81 24.97 2.06
C VAL A 69 -21.54 25.20 3.55
N LYS A 70 -22.54 25.73 4.26
CA LYS A 70 -22.49 25.90 5.71
C LYS A 70 -22.98 24.63 6.40
N GLY A 71 -22.14 24.03 7.24
CA GLY A 71 -22.51 22.86 8.03
C GLY A 71 -22.28 21.53 7.30
N LYS A 72 -23.15 20.54 7.56
CA LYS A 72 -23.03 19.20 6.95
C LYS A 72 -23.44 19.24 5.48
N LEU A 73 -22.65 18.59 4.64
CA LEU A 73 -22.97 18.40 3.23
C LEU A 73 -24.28 17.63 3.09
N ASN A 74 -25.20 18.12 2.26
CA ASN A 74 -26.44 17.41 1.95
C ASN A 74 -26.29 16.57 0.67
N ASP A 75 -27.17 15.60 0.50
CA ASP A 75 -27.13 14.66 -0.64
C ASP A 75 -27.22 15.36 -2.00
N ASN A 76 -28.07 16.39 -2.13
CA ASN A 76 -28.24 17.12 -3.39
C ASN A 76 -26.96 17.89 -3.81
N ALA A 77 -26.33 18.57 -2.86
CA ALA A 77 -25.06 19.26 -3.09
C ALA A 77 -23.94 18.27 -3.38
N ALA A 78 -23.92 17.12 -2.69
CA ALA A 78 -22.95 16.06 -2.95
C ALA A 78 -23.09 15.49 -4.37
N ARG A 79 -24.32 15.24 -4.85
CA ARG A 79 -24.58 14.82 -6.24
C ARG A 79 -24.21 15.90 -7.25
N TYR A 80 -24.43 17.18 -6.94
CA TYR A 80 -23.96 18.29 -7.78
C TYR A 80 -22.44 18.30 -7.89
N PHE A 81 -21.74 18.19 -6.76
CA PHE A 81 -20.28 18.13 -6.72
C PHE A 81 -19.73 16.90 -7.45
N ALA A 82 -20.35 15.73 -7.29
CA ALA A 82 -19.98 14.53 -8.03
C ALA A 82 -20.05 14.74 -9.55
N LYS A 83 -21.14 15.34 -10.06
CA LYS A 83 -21.28 15.69 -11.48
C LYS A 83 -20.26 16.74 -11.94
N ALA A 84 -19.95 17.72 -11.09
CA ALA A 84 -18.94 18.73 -11.41
C ALA A 84 -17.54 18.12 -11.50
N LEU A 85 -17.18 17.24 -10.55
CA LEU A 85 -15.93 16.50 -10.53
C LEU A 85 -15.79 15.57 -11.74
N ASP A 86 -16.86 14.88 -12.11
CA ASP A 86 -16.88 14.01 -13.29
C ASP A 86 -16.56 14.82 -14.57
N ARG A 87 -17.17 16.00 -14.73
CA ARG A 87 -16.88 16.92 -15.85
C ARG A 87 -15.47 17.50 -15.81
N ILE A 88 -14.93 17.80 -14.63
CA ILE A 88 -13.55 18.29 -14.48
C ILE A 88 -12.57 17.20 -14.91
N THR A 89 -12.79 15.97 -14.47
CA THR A 89 -11.95 14.81 -14.78
C THR A 89 -12.10 14.32 -16.21
N ASP A 90 -13.23 14.60 -16.88
CA ASP A 90 -13.37 14.41 -18.33
C ASP A 90 -12.51 15.41 -19.13
N LEU A 91 -12.40 16.65 -18.65
CA LEU A 91 -11.61 17.70 -19.30
C LEU A 91 -10.10 17.55 -19.02
N ASP A 92 -9.75 17.20 -17.78
CA ASP A 92 -8.38 16.94 -17.36
C ASP A 92 -8.27 15.57 -16.65
N PRO A 93 -8.08 14.48 -17.42
CA PRO A 93 -7.91 13.14 -16.87
C PRO A 93 -6.69 12.98 -15.96
N ASP A 94 -5.70 13.87 -16.05
CA ASP A 94 -4.47 13.83 -15.25
C ASP A 94 -4.63 14.60 -13.92
N SER A 95 -5.83 15.14 -13.63
CA SER A 95 -6.12 15.95 -12.44
C SER A 95 -6.20 15.12 -11.16
N HIS A 96 -5.05 14.66 -10.66
CA HIS A 96 -4.94 13.84 -9.44
C HIS A 96 -5.70 14.43 -8.23
N LYS A 97 -5.64 15.76 -8.06
CA LYS A 97 -6.34 16.46 -6.97
C LYS A 97 -7.86 16.34 -7.10
N ALA A 98 -8.41 16.44 -8.32
CA ALA A 98 -9.85 16.31 -8.54
C ALA A 98 -10.35 14.91 -8.15
N TYR A 99 -9.61 13.86 -8.47
CA TYR A 99 -9.97 12.50 -8.05
C TYR A 99 -9.85 12.33 -6.53
N GLN A 100 -8.67 12.60 -5.96
CA GLN A 100 -8.41 12.32 -4.56
C GLN A 100 -9.24 13.24 -3.64
N MET A 101 -9.08 14.56 -3.78
CA MET A 101 -9.78 15.51 -2.90
C MET A 101 -11.27 15.53 -3.20
N GLY A 102 -11.65 15.51 -4.48
CA GLY A 102 -13.06 15.47 -4.87
C GLY A 102 -13.78 14.24 -4.34
N GLY A 103 -13.17 13.05 -4.46
CA GLY A 103 -13.67 11.82 -3.86
C GLY A 103 -13.84 11.95 -2.35
N MET A 104 -12.84 12.46 -1.63
CA MET A 104 -12.92 12.68 -0.19
C MET A 104 -14.05 13.63 0.22
N PHE A 105 -14.33 14.69 -0.54
CA PHE A 105 -15.38 15.65 -0.22
C PHE A 105 -16.78 15.04 -0.31
N ILE A 106 -17.02 14.17 -1.29
CA ILE A 106 -18.35 13.63 -1.57
C ILE A 106 -18.60 12.26 -0.92
N ALA A 107 -17.55 11.56 -0.47
CA ALA A 107 -17.61 10.16 -0.02
C ALA A 107 -18.58 9.89 1.12
N ASN A 108 -18.78 10.84 2.04
CA ASN A 108 -19.71 10.63 3.16
C ASN A 108 -21.17 10.57 2.70
N GLU A 109 -21.55 11.36 1.70
CA GLU A 109 -22.94 11.46 1.23
C GLU A 109 -23.23 10.54 0.04
N VAL A 110 -22.30 10.48 -0.93
CA VAL A 110 -22.41 9.68 -2.16
C VAL A 110 -21.19 8.78 -2.34
N PRO A 111 -21.01 7.75 -1.48
CA PRO A 111 -19.81 6.91 -1.46
C PRO A 111 -19.57 6.18 -2.78
N GLN A 112 -20.62 5.67 -3.44
CA GLN A 112 -20.48 4.98 -4.71
C GLN A 112 -19.91 5.92 -5.79
N ALA A 113 -20.44 7.14 -5.90
CA ALA A 113 -19.92 8.12 -6.84
C ALA A 113 -18.46 8.53 -6.56
N ALA A 114 -18.06 8.55 -5.28
CA ALA A 114 -16.66 8.77 -4.90
C ALA A 114 -15.76 7.60 -5.36
N ILE A 115 -16.20 6.36 -5.17
CA ILE A 115 -15.48 5.16 -5.62
C ILE A 115 -15.37 5.15 -7.14
N ASP A 116 -16.46 5.42 -7.86
CA ASP A 116 -16.49 5.48 -9.32
C ASP A 116 -15.53 6.56 -9.85
N LEU A 117 -15.47 7.72 -9.20
CA LEU A 117 -14.51 8.78 -9.52
C LEU A 117 -13.07 8.30 -9.33
N LEU A 118 -12.74 7.66 -8.21
CA LEU A 118 -11.38 7.13 -7.97
C LEU A 118 -11.02 6.01 -8.95
N GLN A 119 -11.95 5.11 -9.27
CA GLN A 119 -11.77 4.08 -10.30
C GLN A 119 -11.51 4.70 -11.68
N LYS A 120 -12.21 5.78 -12.01
CA LYS A 120 -11.98 6.55 -13.25
C LYS A 120 -10.54 7.07 -13.28
N GLY A 121 -10.05 7.64 -12.19
CA GLY A 121 -8.66 8.09 -12.07
C GLY A 121 -7.64 6.95 -12.27
N ARG A 122 -7.92 5.76 -11.71
CA ARG A 122 -7.09 4.56 -11.92
C ARG A 122 -7.02 4.11 -13.37
N LYS A 123 -8.14 4.18 -14.11
CA LYS A 123 -8.18 3.81 -15.55
C LYS A 123 -7.28 4.70 -16.41
N TYR A 124 -7.08 5.94 -16.00
CA TYR A 124 -6.21 6.89 -16.72
C TYR A 124 -4.74 6.77 -16.32
N ALA A 125 -4.36 5.78 -15.49
CA ALA A 125 -2.98 5.54 -15.09
C ALA A 125 -2.30 6.81 -14.55
N ILE A 126 -3.04 7.60 -13.77
CA ILE A 126 -2.48 8.73 -13.02
C ILE A 126 -1.46 8.13 -12.05
N ASP A 127 -0.17 8.17 -12.43
CA ASP A 127 1.00 7.59 -11.76
C ASP A 127 0.63 6.64 -10.63
N ASP A 128 0.68 5.32 -10.87
CA ASP A 128 0.45 4.18 -9.96
C ASP A 128 0.57 4.44 -8.44
N LYS A 129 -0.31 5.30 -7.91
CA LYS A 129 -0.26 5.75 -6.54
C LYS A 129 -1.23 4.91 -5.74
N TRP A 130 -0.69 4.31 -4.69
CA TRP A 130 -1.43 3.54 -3.69
C TRP A 130 -2.65 4.27 -3.12
N ASN A 131 -2.66 5.60 -3.16
CA ASN A 131 -3.67 6.43 -2.54
C ASN A 131 -5.06 6.26 -3.16
N LEU A 132 -5.21 6.19 -4.49
CA LEU A 132 -6.53 6.06 -5.13
C LEU A 132 -7.18 4.73 -4.78
N SER A 133 -6.40 3.64 -4.83
CA SER A 133 -6.85 2.32 -4.38
C SER A 133 -7.15 2.32 -2.89
N TYR A 134 -6.25 2.87 -2.05
CA TYR A 134 -6.48 2.96 -0.61
C TYR A 134 -7.76 3.71 -0.25
N TYR A 135 -8.01 4.88 -0.84
CA TYR A 135 -9.23 5.64 -0.55
C TYR A 135 -10.49 4.94 -1.08
N SER A 136 -10.41 4.23 -2.21
CA SER A 136 -11.53 3.39 -2.70
C SER A 136 -11.90 2.33 -1.66
N GLY A 137 -10.89 1.67 -1.08
CA GLY A 137 -11.08 0.72 0.01
C GLY A 137 -11.67 1.36 1.27
N PHE A 138 -11.14 2.51 1.68
CA PHE A 138 -11.62 3.26 2.83
C PHE A 138 -13.08 3.70 2.67
N PHE A 139 -13.48 4.16 1.48
CA PHE A 139 -14.85 4.59 1.23
C PHE A 139 -15.83 3.42 1.20
N ALA A 140 -15.45 2.31 0.56
CA ALA A 140 -16.24 1.08 0.56
C ALA A 140 -16.45 0.57 2.00
N GLU A 141 -15.38 0.56 2.80
CA GLU A 141 -15.42 0.06 4.16
C GLU A 141 -16.26 0.95 5.10
N ARG A 142 -16.08 2.27 5.05
CA ARG A 142 -16.58 3.17 6.09
C ARG A 142 -17.86 3.92 5.74
N PHE A 143 -18.07 4.21 4.46
CA PHE A 143 -19.19 5.03 4.01
C PHE A 143 -20.25 4.21 3.27
N LEU A 144 -19.82 3.33 2.36
CA LEU A 144 -20.75 2.48 1.60
C LEU A 144 -21.48 1.50 2.53
N SER A 145 -20.75 0.85 3.46
CA SER A 145 -21.32 -0.01 4.50
C SER A 145 -22.36 0.70 5.38
N ARG A 146 -22.17 2.00 5.65
CA ARG A 146 -23.05 2.79 6.51
C ARG A 146 -24.34 3.22 5.81
N LYS A 147 -24.29 3.48 4.50
CA LYS A 147 -25.47 3.85 3.71
C LYS A 147 -26.43 2.66 3.52
N GLY A 148 -25.94 1.42 3.65
CA GLY A 148 -26.75 0.21 3.58
C GLY A 148 -27.27 -0.11 2.17
N GLU A 149 -26.78 0.59 1.15
CA GLU A 149 -27.11 0.35 -0.26
C GLU A 149 -26.55 -0.99 -0.76
N VAL A 150 -25.44 -1.44 -0.16
CA VAL A 150 -24.73 -2.67 -0.49
C VAL A 150 -24.54 -3.49 0.79
N PRO A 151 -24.72 -4.82 0.76
CA PRO A 151 -24.47 -5.68 1.92
C PRO A 151 -23.07 -5.46 2.49
N VAL A 152 -22.96 -5.41 3.83
CA VAL A 152 -21.68 -5.15 4.51
C VAL A 152 -20.60 -6.15 4.10
N THR A 153 -20.95 -7.42 3.90
CA THR A 153 -20.02 -8.47 3.46
C THR A 153 -19.42 -8.18 2.09
N GLU A 154 -20.20 -7.63 1.17
CA GLU A 154 -19.75 -7.24 -0.17
C GLU A 154 -18.89 -5.98 -0.11
N CYS A 155 -19.28 -4.98 0.69
CA CYS A 155 -18.46 -3.80 0.97
C CYS A 155 -17.07 -4.16 1.50
N MET A 156 -17.00 -5.13 2.43
CA MET A 156 -15.74 -5.57 3.03
C MET A 156 -14.86 -6.32 2.03
N LYS A 157 -15.44 -7.16 1.17
CA LYS A 157 -14.71 -7.84 0.08
C LYS A 157 -14.15 -6.83 -0.92
N LEU A 158 -14.95 -5.84 -1.31
CA LEU A 158 -14.53 -4.79 -2.22
C LEU A 158 -13.40 -3.94 -1.60
N ALA A 159 -13.52 -3.58 -0.32
CA ALA A 159 -12.50 -2.84 0.40
C ALA A 159 -11.18 -3.61 0.50
N GLU A 160 -11.24 -4.91 0.77
CA GLU A 160 -10.09 -5.80 0.83
C GLU A 160 -9.35 -5.88 -0.51
N GLN A 161 -10.08 -6.00 -1.63
CA GLN A 161 -9.50 -5.98 -2.96
C GLN A 161 -8.72 -4.68 -3.20
N TYR A 162 -9.32 -3.53 -2.89
CA TYR A 162 -8.66 -2.24 -3.06
C TYR A 162 -7.43 -2.05 -2.17
N TYR A 163 -7.48 -2.48 -0.91
CA TYR A 163 -6.30 -2.41 -0.04
C TYR A 163 -5.19 -3.37 -0.50
N SER A 164 -5.55 -4.56 -1.02
CA SER A 164 -4.59 -5.50 -1.60
C SER A 164 -3.92 -4.95 -2.86
N GLU A 165 -4.66 -4.25 -3.71
CA GLU A 165 -4.08 -3.55 -4.86
C GLU A 165 -3.15 -2.42 -4.40
N ALA A 166 -3.58 -1.64 -3.41
CA ALA A 166 -2.79 -0.54 -2.87
C ALA A 166 -1.48 -1.00 -2.22
N SER A 167 -1.48 -2.17 -1.55
CA SER A 167 -0.29 -2.71 -0.89
C SER A 167 0.76 -3.27 -1.85
N LYS A 168 0.39 -3.57 -3.10
CA LYS A 168 1.31 -4.05 -4.13
C LYS A 168 2.11 -2.93 -4.81
N LEU A 169 1.67 -1.68 -4.65
CA LEU A 169 2.29 -0.54 -5.30
C LEU A 169 3.54 -0.08 -4.53
N SER A 170 4.57 0.35 -5.26
CA SER A 170 5.78 0.92 -4.67
C SER A 170 5.45 2.17 -3.85
N ASP A 171 6.27 2.45 -2.84
CA ASP A 171 6.12 3.62 -1.94
C ASP A 171 4.84 3.67 -1.11
N CYS A 172 4.07 2.57 -1.03
CA CYS A 172 2.88 2.55 -0.19
C CYS A 172 3.24 2.54 1.31
N PRO A 173 2.64 3.44 2.13
CA PRO A 173 2.93 3.49 3.54
C PRO A 173 2.52 2.22 4.28
N SER A 174 3.17 1.96 5.42
CA SER A 174 2.86 0.80 6.25
C SER A 174 1.39 0.73 6.67
N TYR A 175 0.69 1.85 6.88
CA TYR A 175 -0.73 1.82 7.24
C TYR A 175 -1.63 1.20 6.16
N VAL A 176 -1.24 1.24 4.88
CA VAL A 176 -1.99 0.60 3.78
C VAL A 176 -1.99 -0.92 3.99
N HIS A 177 -0.81 -1.47 4.28
CA HIS A 177 -0.65 -2.89 4.61
C HIS A 177 -1.43 -3.28 5.87
N ASN A 178 -1.46 -2.43 6.89
CA ASN A 178 -2.24 -2.70 8.10
C ASN A 178 -3.75 -2.71 7.81
N ALA A 179 -4.23 -1.81 6.96
CA ALA A 179 -5.64 -1.78 6.55
C ALA A 179 -6.01 -3.06 5.79
N TRP A 180 -5.15 -3.50 4.86
CA TRP A 180 -5.32 -4.76 4.15
C TRP A 180 -5.32 -5.96 5.11
N LEU A 181 -4.29 -6.11 5.93
CA LEU A 181 -4.14 -7.23 6.88
C LEU A 181 -5.36 -7.36 7.78
N ARG A 182 -5.86 -6.24 8.32
CA ARG A 182 -7.05 -6.26 9.20
C ARG A 182 -8.28 -6.81 8.49
N LEU A 183 -8.53 -6.43 7.23
CA LEU A 183 -9.68 -6.93 6.48
C LEU A 183 -9.48 -8.36 6.01
N ALA A 184 -8.27 -8.72 5.56
CA ALA A 184 -7.95 -10.06 5.09
C ALA A 184 -8.02 -11.11 6.21
N THR A 185 -7.76 -10.72 7.47
CA THR A 185 -7.85 -11.60 8.63
C THR A 185 -9.13 -11.45 9.43
N ARG A 186 -10.18 -10.82 8.87
CA ARG A 186 -11.43 -10.56 9.61
C ARG A 186 -12.16 -11.85 10.01
N GLU A 187 -12.01 -12.91 9.23
CA GLU A 187 -12.66 -14.20 9.48
C GLU A 187 -12.12 -14.91 10.72
N ALA A 188 -10.92 -14.52 11.18
CA ALA A 188 -10.37 -14.98 12.45
C ALA A 188 -11.15 -14.46 13.68
N GLY A 189 -12.12 -13.57 13.48
CA GLY A 189 -12.99 -13.05 14.54
C GLY A 189 -12.26 -12.14 15.51
N GLU A 190 -12.73 -12.08 16.76
CA GLU A 190 -12.18 -11.24 17.84
C GLU A 190 -11.04 -11.92 18.61
N ASP A 191 -10.75 -13.21 18.35
CA ASP A 191 -9.65 -13.91 19.01
C ASP A 191 -8.30 -13.32 18.56
N ALA A 192 -7.61 -12.68 19.51
CA ALA A 192 -6.32 -12.05 19.29
C ALA A 192 -5.26 -13.05 18.82
N VAL A 193 -5.33 -14.31 19.25
CA VAL A 193 -4.38 -15.36 18.85
C VAL A 193 -4.67 -15.80 17.41
N ALA A 194 -5.93 -16.10 17.07
CA ALA A 194 -6.31 -16.45 15.70
C ALA A 194 -5.98 -15.33 14.70
N GLN A 195 -6.25 -14.06 15.05
CA GLN A 195 -5.87 -12.92 14.22
C GLN A 195 -4.36 -12.85 13.99
N LEU A 196 -3.57 -13.03 15.05
CA LEU A 196 -2.10 -12.98 14.97
C LEU A 196 -1.57 -14.09 14.04
N VAL A 197 -2.10 -15.30 14.14
CA VAL A 197 -1.73 -16.43 13.28
C VAL A 197 -2.12 -16.18 11.83
N ALA A 198 -3.32 -15.66 11.57
CA ALA A 198 -3.76 -15.32 10.21
C ALA A 198 -2.90 -14.21 9.59
N GLN A 199 -2.51 -13.20 10.38
CA GLN A 199 -1.64 -12.11 9.91
C GLN A 199 -0.22 -12.61 9.60
N LYS A 200 0.30 -13.55 10.39
CA LYS A 200 1.61 -14.18 10.16
C LYS A 200 1.70 -14.78 8.75
N GLU A 201 0.72 -15.58 8.35
CA GLU A 201 0.72 -16.24 7.03
C GLU A 201 0.74 -15.21 5.87
N LEU A 202 -0.04 -14.13 6.00
CA LEU A 202 -0.06 -13.07 5.00
C LEU A 202 1.25 -12.27 4.92
N VAL A 203 1.87 -11.98 6.07
CA VAL A 203 3.15 -11.25 6.09
C VAL A 203 4.29 -12.12 5.57
N ILE A 204 4.28 -13.43 5.82
CA ILE A 204 5.24 -14.37 5.21
C ILE A 204 5.12 -14.33 3.68
N ALA A 205 3.90 -14.28 3.14
CA ALA A 205 3.68 -14.19 1.69
C ALA A 205 4.21 -12.88 1.06
N LEU A 206 4.36 -11.81 1.86
CA LEU A 206 4.96 -10.54 1.42
C LEU A 206 6.50 -10.55 1.44
N LYS A 207 7.13 -11.63 1.92
CA LYS A 207 8.59 -11.71 1.99
C LYS A 207 9.18 -11.46 0.60
N PRO A 208 10.07 -10.46 0.43
CA PRO A 208 10.66 -10.17 -0.87
C PRO A 208 11.39 -11.41 -1.36
N LYS A 209 11.05 -11.87 -2.57
CA LYS A 209 11.81 -12.91 -3.25
C LYS A 209 13.18 -12.31 -3.60
N VAL A 210 14.22 -12.77 -2.91
CA VAL A 210 15.59 -12.41 -3.25
C VAL A 210 15.85 -12.99 -4.64
N ILE A 211 16.02 -12.13 -5.64
CA ILE A 211 16.48 -12.55 -6.97
C ILE A 211 17.96 -12.88 -6.82
N GLU A 212 18.30 -14.16 -6.83
CA GLU A 212 19.68 -14.61 -7.01
C GLU A 212 20.15 -14.16 -8.40
N GLY A 213 21.20 -13.33 -8.45
CA GLY A 213 21.74 -12.81 -9.71
C GLY A 213 22.44 -11.46 -9.64
N ALA A 214 22.33 -10.70 -8.54
CA ALA A 214 23.08 -9.44 -8.36
C ALA A 214 24.53 -9.67 -7.87
N GLU A 215 25.10 -10.85 -8.11
CA GLU A 215 26.54 -11.10 -8.01
C GLU A 215 27.13 -10.97 -9.43
N GLY A 216 27.31 -9.73 -9.91
CA GLY A 216 27.98 -9.56 -11.21
C GLY A 216 27.93 -8.18 -11.86
N MET A 217 26.98 -7.31 -11.53
CA MET A 217 26.94 -5.95 -12.12
C MET A 217 27.75 -4.97 -11.29
N GLY A 218 29.08 -5.12 -11.37
CA GLY A 218 30.00 -4.07 -10.98
C GLY A 218 29.85 -2.87 -11.92
N GLY A 219 29.57 -1.70 -11.34
CA GLY A 219 29.97 -0.40 -11.87
C GLY A 219 29.21 0.14 -13.08
N MET A 220 28.00 0.66 -12.86
CA MET A 220 27.53 1.82 -13.61
C MET A 220 28.06 3.09 -12.91
N PRO A 221 28.87 3.94 -13.56
CA PRO A 221 29.38 5.17 -12.96
C PRO A 221 28.27 6.22 -12.95
N GLY A 222 27.53 6.33 -11.85
CA GLY A 222 26.54 7.39 -11.66
C GLY A 222 25.44 7.12 -10.64
N SER A 223 25.22 5.88 -10.24
CA SER A 223 24.29 5.53 -9.15
C SER A 223 25.08 5.17 -7.89
N MET A 224 25.11 6.06 -6.91
CA MET A 224 25.43 5.72 -5.51
C MET A 224 24.29 4.85 -4.95
N GLU A 225 24.15 3.63 -5.44
CA GLU A 225 23.44 2.59 -4.70
C GLU A 225 24.47 1.91 -3.80
N MET A 226 24.32 2.16 -2.50
CA MET A 226 25.13 1.59 -1.44
C MET A 226 25.00 0.06 -1.48
N ALA A 227 25.95 -0.60 -2.15
CA ALA A 227 26.14 -2.04 -2.13
C ALA A 227 26.61 -2.47 -0.73
N GLY A 228 25.65 -2.56 0.19
CA GLY A 228 25.92 -2.94 1.56
C GLY A 228 24.64 -3.18 2.32
N GLY A 229 24.05 -4.37 2.15
CA GLY A 229 23.36 -5.14 3.20
C GLY A 229 22.32 -4.47 4.10
N MET A 230 21.86 -3.26 3.79
CA MET A 230 20.63 -2.73 4.34
C MET A 230 19.52 -3.49 3.64
N GLU A 231 19.10 -4.62 4.21
CA GLU A 231 17.67 -4.94 4.16
C GLU A 231 16.97 -3.62 4.46
N MET A 232 16.24 -3.06 3.49
CA MET A 232 15.67 -1.74 3.64
C MET A 232 14.91 -1.73 4.97
N GLU A 233 15.38 -0.96 5.96
CA GLU A 233 14.72 -0.87 7.28
C GLU A 233 13.25 -0.42 7.12
N ASN A 234 12.93 0.15 5.96
CA ASN A 234 11.61 0.60 5.54
C ASN A 234 10.85 -0.38 4.63
N SER A 235 11.34 -1.61 4.42
CA SER A 235 10.57 -2.60 3.65
C SER A 235 9.27 -2.92 4.40
N PRO A 236 8.12 -3.05 3.69
CA PRO A 236 6.86 -3.39 4.34
C PRO A 236 6.94 -4.69 5.14
N TYR A 237 7.67 -5.68 4.63
CA TYR A 237 7.91 -6.94 5.33
C TYR A 237 8.59 -6.72 6.69
N THR A 238 9.67 -5.94 6.75
CA THR A 238 10.43 -5.65 7.98
C THR A 238 9.59 -4.88 9.00
N VAL A 239 8.83 -3.88 8.55
CA VAL A 239 7.99 -3.07 9.44
C VAL A 239 6.82 -3.90 10.01
N LEU A 240 6.18 -4.71 9.18
CA LEU A 240 5.07 -5.56 9.60
C LEU A 240 5.52 -6.72 10.47
N SER A 241 6.64 -7.36 10.15
CA SER A 241 7.21 -8.43 10.98
C SER A 241 7.57 -7.93 12.37
N ARG A 242 8.24 -6.78 12.50
CA ARG A 242 8.52 -6.14 13.80
C ARG A 242 7.24 -5.87 14.59
N ARG A 243 6.18 -5.37 13.94
CA ARG A 243 4.90 -5.16 14.62
C ARG A 243 4.23 -6.45 15.08
N LEU A 244 4.29 -7.51 14.26
CA LEU A 244 3.76 -8.81 14.65
C LEU A 244 4.53 -9.39 15.83
N ILE A 245 5.86 -9.22 15.86
CA ILE A 245 6.72 -9.58 16.99
C ILE A 245 6.34 -8.81 18.27
N GLN A 246 6.13 -7.49 18.17
CA GLN A 246 5.71 -6.67 19.32
C GLN A 246 4.32 -7.08 19.83
N ARG A 247 3.38 -7.32 18.91
CA ARG A 247 2.03 -7.77 19.25
C ARG A 247 2.07 -9.15 19.90
N SER A 248 2.83 -10.09 19.34
CA SER A 248 3.00 -11.43 19.89
C SER A 248 3.64 -11.39 21.28
N ALA A 249 4.59 -10.49 21.54
CA ALA A 249 5.20 -10.31 22.86
C ALA A 249 4.21 -9.81 23.89
N SER A 250 3.44 -8.79 23.53
CA SER A 250 2.40 -8.26 24.41
C SER A 250 1.35 -9.32 24.75
N LEU A 251 0.97 -10.14 23.76
CA LEU A 251 -0.04 -11.18 23.93
C LEU A 251 0.50 -12.35 24.76
N ALA A 252 1.73 -12.78 24.50
CA ALA A 252 2.37 -13.84 25.28
C ALA A 252 2.51 -13.47 26.75
N ARG A 253 2.86 -12.22 27.07
CA ARG A 253 2.93 -11.75 28.48
C ARG A 253 1.59 -11.84 29.18
N ARG A 254 0.50 -11.44 28.51
CA ARG A 254 -0.86 -11.55 29.04
C ARG A 254 -1.25 -13.00 29.28
N LEU A 255 -1.03 -13.87 28.30
CA LEU A 255 -1.34 -15.30 28.40
C LEU A 255 -0.53 -16.00 29.50
N VAL A 256 0.74 -15.65 29.69
CA VAL A 256 1.56 -16.20 30.80
C VAL A 256 1.04 -15.73 32.16
N ALA A 257 0.68 -14.45 32.30
CA ALA A 257 0.10 -13.93 33.53
C ALA A 257 -1.22 -14.66 33.86
N GLU A 258 -2.14 -14.73 32.88
CA GLU A 258 -3.42 -15.43 33.01
C GLU A 258 -3.24 -16.92 33.34
N GLN A 259 -2.24 -17.58 32.75
CA GLN A 259 -1.95 -18.99 33.02
C GLN A 259 -1.44 -19.20 34.45
N SER A 260 -0.67 -18.25 35.00
CA SER A 260 -0.16 -18.32 36.37
C SER A 260 -1.26 -18.14 37.42
N GLU A 261 -2.28 -17.34 37.11
CA GLU A 261 -3.41 -17.04 38.00
C GLU A 261 -4.56 -18.06 37.87
N ALA A 262 -4.66 -18.75 36.73
CA ALA A 262 -5.68 -19.76 36.51
C ALA A 262 -5.63 -20.87 37.56
N GLN A 263 -6.80 -21.33 38.02
CA GLN A 263 -6.92 -22.48 38.92
C GLN A 263 -7.37 -23.74 38.17
N ASP A 264 -8.16 -23.56 37.11
CA ASP A 264 -8.70 -24.62 36.28
C ASP A 264 -7.62 -25.24 35.37
N ALA A 265 -7.51 -26.58 35.41
CA ALA A 265 -6.52 -27.34 34.65
C ALA A 265 -6.82 -27.39 33.13
N GLU A 266 -8.08 -27.39 32.74
CA GLU A 266 -8.52 -27.39 31.34
C GLU A 266 -8.30 -26.01 30.71
N TYR A 267 -8.58 -24.94 31.46
CA TYR A 267 -8.27 -23.57 31.03
C TYR A 267 -6.76 -23.34 30.87
N LYS A 268 -5.94 -23.85 31.81
CA LYS A 268 -4.47 -23.81 31.69
C LYS A 268 -3.94 -24.51 30.45
N LYS A 269 -4.56 -25.62 30.05
CA LYS A 269 -4.19 -26.35 28.84
C LYS A 269 -4.49 -25.52 27.59
N THR A 270 -5.66 -24.90 27.52
CA THR A 270 -6.05 -23.99 26.42
C THR A 270 -5.08 -22.81 26.30
N LEU A 271 -4.70 -22.18 27.41
CA LEU A 271 -3.70 -21.10 27.42
C LEU A 271 -2.31 -21.56 26.96
N ALA A 272 -1.90 -22.77 27.34
CA ALA A 272 -0.65 -23.37 26.86
C ALA A 272 -0.66 -23.56 25.33
N GLU A 273 -1.77 -24.07 24.78
CA GLU A 273 -1.93 -24.22 23.33
C GLU A 273 -1.91 -22.88 22.59
N GLN A 274 -2.53 -21.83 23.16
CA GLN A 274 -2.46 -20.48 22.62
C GLN A 274 -1.03 -19.92 22.64
N LEU A 275 -0.28 -20.13 23.73
CA LEU A 275 1.12 -19.74 23.84
C LEU A 275 2.00 -20.41 22.77
N VAL A 276 1.75 -21.69 22.45
CA VAL A 276 2.45 -22.39 21.36
C VAL A 276 2.19 -21.71 20.02
N LYS A 277 0.93 -21.34 19.72
CA LYS A 277 0.59 -20.60 18.49
C LYS A 277 1.29 -19.25 18.42
N VAL A 278 1.30 -18.50 19.52
CA VAL A 278 1.97 -17.18 19.61
C VAL A 278 3.49 -17.34 19.41
N ARG A 279 4.12 -18.35 20.01
CA ARG A 279 5.54 -18.67 19.78
C ARG A 279 5.83 -19.03 18.32
N GLY A 280 4.91 -19.73 17.65
CA GLY A 280 5.04 -20.02 16.22
C GLY A 280 5.12 -18.75 15.35
N VAL A 281 4.48 -17.66 15.76
CA VAL A 281 4.60 -16.36 15.08
C VAL A 281 5.98 -15.74 15.29
N PHE A 282 6.53 -15.86 16.51
CA PHE A 282 7.89 -15.39 16.79
C PHE A 282 8.95 -16.12 15.99
N GLU A 283 8.91 -17.45 15.98
CA GLU A 283 9.90 -18.26 15.27
C GLU A 283 9.90 -17.97 13.77
N ALA A 284 8.72 -17.67 13.19
CA ALA A 284 8.62 -17.29 11.79
C ALA A 284 9.33 -15.96 11.44
N PHE A 285 9.43 -15.03 12.40
CA PHE A 285 10.02 -13.70 12.20
C PHE A 285 11.31 -13.47 13.00
N LYS A 286 11.83 -14.49 13.69
CA LYS A 286 13.07 -14.46 14.47
C LYS A 286 14.30 -13.90 13.73
N PRO A 287 14.46 -14.07 12.40
CA PRO A 287 15.55 -13.41 11.67
C PRO A 287 15.43 -11.88 11.65
N ALA A 288 14.22 -11.32 11.76
CA ALA A 288 13.94 -9.89 11.69
C ALA A 288 13.79 -9.23 13.07
N GLY A 289 13.68 -10.02 14.15
CA GLY A 289 13.54 -9.54 15.52
C GLY A 289 14.35 -10.38 16.50
N HIS A 290 15.33 -9.75 17.15
CA HIS A 290 16.12 -10.38 18.19
C HIS A 290 15.34 -10.39 19.51
N VAL A 291 14.74 -11.54 19.82
CA VAL A 291 13.79 -11.71 20.94
C VAL A 291 14.23 -12.86 21.86
N CYS A 292 14.08 -12.68 23.18
CA CYS A 292 14.41 -13.71 24.18
C CYS A 292 13.52 -14.95 24.06
N ASP A 293 14.11 -16.14 24.03
CA ASP A 293 13.37 -17.41 23.91
C ASP A 293 12.46 -17.71 25.13
N ASN A 294 12.77 -17.17 26.31
CA ASN A 294 11.98 -17.42 27.51
C ASN A 294 10.83 -16.43 27.68
N CYS A 295 11.12 -15.12 27.78
CA CYS A 295 10.12 -14.11 28.09
C CYS A 295 9.66 -13.26 26.89
N LEU A 296 10.20 -13.54 25.71
CA LEU A 296 9.82 -12.90 24.46
C LEU A 296 10.03 -11.38 24.44
N ASN A 297 10.95 -10.88 25.27
CA ASN A 297 11.36 -9.48 25.24
C ASN A 297 12.37 -9.24 24.11
N GLU A 298 12.19 -8.16 23.35
CA GLU A 298 13.19 -7.70 22.38
C GLU A 298 14.48 -7.32 23.11
N TYR A 299 15.62 -7.68 22.53
CA TYR A 299 16.93 -7.32 23.03
C TYR A 299 17.75 -6.65 21.93
N SER A 300 18.65 -5.74 22.34
CA SER A 300 19.47 -4.93 21.44
C SER A 300 20.76 -5.64 21.04
N ALA A 301 21.39 -5.17 19.96
CA ALA A 301 22.67 -5.68 19.50
C ALA A 301 23.72 -5.62 20.63
N GLY A 302 24.46 -6.71 20.80
CA GLY A 302 25.47 -6.88 21.86
C GLY A 302 24.93 -7.29 23.23
N GLN A 303 23.62 -7.47 23.41
CA GLN A 303 23.07 -7.99 24.67
C GLN A 303 23.26 -9.51 24.76
N PHE A 304 23.83 -9.97 25.88
CA PHE A 304 24.03 -11.40 26.20
C PHE A 304 22.96 -11.95 27.14
N PHE A 305 22.25 -11.06 27.82
CA PHE A 305 21.18 -11.39 28.74
C PHE A 305 19.95 -10.55 28.40
N CYS A 306 18.78 -11.17 28.52
CA CYS A 306 17.51 -10.51 28.31
C CYS A 306 17.27 -9.50 29.44
N THR A 307 17.02 -8.23 29.08
CA THR A 307 16.67 -7.18 30.05
C THR A 307 15.36 -7.41 30.80
N GLY A 308 14.47 -8.24 30.23
CA GLY A 308 13.16 -8.56 30.83
C GLY A 308 13.18 -9.65 31.90
N CYS A 309 13.86 -10.78 31.66
CA CYS A 309 13.87 -11.94 32.56
C CYS A 309 15.25 -12.33 33.10
N GLY A 310 16.33 -11.74 32.59
CA GLY A 310 17.70 -12.09 32.97
C GLY A 310 18.26 -13.33 32.28
N ASP A 311 17.47 -14.08 31.50
CA ASP A 311 17.97 -15.26 30.82
C ASP A 311 18.99 -14.95 29.73
N LYS A 312 19.89 -15.90 29.52
CA LYS A 312 20.90 -15.82 28.47
C LYS A 312 20.24 -15.83 27.10
N VAL A 313 20.54 -14.82 26.28
CA VAL A 313 20.08 -14.71 24.89
C VAL A 313 21.23 -14.92 23.92
N LYS A 314 20.92 -15.23 22.66
CA LYS A 314 21.93 -15.36 21.61
C LYS A 314 22.38 -13.96 21.16
N PRO A 315 23.56 -13.46 21.56
CA PRO A 315 23.97 -12.10 21.24
C PRO A 315 24.13 -11.95 19.72
N PHE A 316 23.75 -10.78 19.19
CA PHE A 316 23.83 -10.44 17.77
C PHE A 316 24.46 -9.07 17.55
N GLY A 317 24.86 -8.76 16.32
CA GLY A 317 25.26 -7.42 15.92
C GLY A 317 26.50 -6.88 16.65
N TYR A 318 27.42 -7.76 17.07
CA TYR A 318 28.67 -7.40 17.73
C TYR A 318 29.88 -8.06 17.06
N CYS A 319 31.02 -7.38 17.11
CA CYS A 319 32.25 -7.92 16.54
C CYS A 319 32.90 -8.93 17.51
N ARG A 320 32.97 -10.21 17.11
CA ARG A 320 33.61 -11.27 17.92
C ARG A 320 35.10 -11.01 18.16
N GLU A 321 35.83 -10.49 17.17
CA GLU A 321 37.26 -10.21 17.31
C GLU A 321 37.56 -9.07 18.28
N CYS A 322 36.85 -7.96 18.17
CA CYS A 322 36.98 -6.86 19.15
C CYS A 322 36.52 -7.29 20.54
N TRP A 323 35.46 -8.09 20.63
CA TRP A 323 34.97 -8.61 21.90
C TRP A 323 36.01 -9.50 22.59
N ALA A 324 36.69 -10.38 21.84
CA ALA A 324 37.80 -11.19 22.38
C ALA A 324 38.96 -10.34 22.92
N LYS A 325 39.10 -9.11 22.42
CA LYS A 325 40.08 -8.12 22.89
C LYS A 325 39.52 -7.18 23.97
N GLY A 326 38.37 -7.51 24.57
CA GLY A 326 37.74 -6.73 25.63
C GLY A 326 37.00 -5.47 25.18
N LYS A 327 36.74 -5.30 23.88
CA LYS A 327 36.03 -4.13 23.33
C LYS A 327 34.68 -4.53 22.75
N MET A 328 33.59 -4.02 23.34
CA MET A 328 32.27 -4.15 22.74
C MET A 328 32.14 -3.19 21.56
N VAL A 329 31.97 -3.74 20.36
CA VAL A 329 31.75 -2.96 19.15
C VAL A 329 30.48 -3.46 18.49
N GLN A 330 29.47 -2.61 18.45
CA GLN A 330 28.28 -2.87 17.67
C GLN A 330 28.62 -2.76 16.19
N LEU A 331 28.14 -3.72 15.41
CA LEU A 331 28.35 -3.77 13.97
C LEU A 331 27.36 -2.81 13.31
N SER A 332 27.87 -1.72 12.75
CA SER A 332 27.10 -0.82 11.88
C SER A 332 27.37 -1.23 10.42
N GLY A 333 26.58 -2.15 9.90
CA GLY A 333 26.77 -2.73 8.56
C GLY A 333 27.57 -4.03 8.57
N GLY A 334 27.83 -4.59 7.38
CA GLY A 334 28.47 -5.90 7.20
C GLY A 334 29.89 -6.06 7.74
N TYR A 335 30.49 -5.01 8.30
CA TYR A 335 31.87 -4.96 8.76
C TYR A 335 31.99 -4.22 10.09
N CYS A 336 32.97 -4.59 10.91
CA CYS A 336 33.30 -3.90 12.15
C CYS A 336 34.02 -2.57 11.88
N SER A 337 33.55 -1.48 12.47
CA SER A 337 34.16 -0.14 12.35
C SER A 337 35.55 -0.02 12.98
N LEU A 338 35.90 -0.88 13.94
CA LEU A 338 37.21 -0.83 14.61
C LEU A 338 38.27 -1.75 14.00
N CYS A 339 37.89 -2.94 13.52
CA CYS A 339 38.86 -3.93 13.03
C CYS A 339 38.66 -4.34 11.57
N GLY A 340 37.59 -3.87 10.91
CA GLY A 340 37.27 -4.26 9.54
C GLY A 340 36.79 -5.70 9.38
N ALA A 341 36.74 -6.51 10.44
CA ALA A 341 36.28 -7.89 10.38
C ALA A 341 34.83 -7.96 9.88
N LYS A 342 34.57 -8.87 8.94
CA LYS A 342 33.24 -9.10 8.37
C LYS A 342 32.33 -9.72 9.44
N SER A 343 31.09 -9.27 9.49
CA SER A 343 30.10 -9.80 10.44
C SER A 343 29.92 -11.32 10.24
N PRO A 344 30.05 -12.15 11.29
CA PRO A 344 29.73 -13.57 11.20
C PRO A 344 28.23 -13.84 11.05
N GLU A 345 27.37 -12.83 11.23
CA GLU A 345 25.92 -12.92 11.14
C GLU A 345 25.34 -12.37 9.83
N MET A 346 26.14 -12.17 8.79
CA MET A 346 25.55 -12.24 7.45
C MET A 346 24.98 -13.66 7.31
N VAL A 347 23.66 -13.77 7.47
CA VAL A 347 22.87 -14.98 7.20
C VAL A 347 23.48 -15.63 5.97
N GLN A 348 24.05 -16.83 6.14
CA GLN A 348 24.41 -17.66 5.00
C GLN A 348 23.18 -17.70 4.11
N ARG A 349 23.28 -17.21 2.87
CA ARG A 349 22.28 -17.47 1.86
C ARG A 349 22.10 -18.98 1.84
N VAL A 350 20.91 -19.42 2.21
CA VAL A 350 20.56 -20.84 2.28
C VAL A 350 20.67 -21.36 0.85
N ALA A 351 21.66 -22.22 0.60
CA ALA A 351 21.79 -22.93 -0.66
C ALA A 351 20.48 -23.69 -0.93
N MET A 352 19.92 -23.47 -2.12
CA MET A 352 18.78 -24.26 -2.57
C MET A 352 19.21 -25.72 -2.75
N VAL A 353 18.32 -26.63 -2.34
CA VAL A 353 18.35 -28.02 -2.75
C VAL A 353 18.02 -28.05 -4.24
N ASP A 354 18.93 -28.55 -5.07
CA ASP A 354 18.69 -28.83 -6.48
C ASP A 354 17.56 -29.85 -6.62
N GLU A 355 16.35 -29.40 -6.92
CA GLU A 355 15.33 -30.23 -7.57
C GLU A 355 15.62 -30.26 -9.08
N SER A 356 16.67 -30.98 -9.47
CA SER A 356 16.86 -31.40 -10.85
C SER A 356 17.02 -32.92 -10.93
N GLY A 357 15.88 -33.61 -10.85
CA GLY A 357 15.79 -35.05 -11.08
C GLY A 357 14.52 -35.40 -11.85
N GLY A 358 14.65 -35.60 -13.16
CA GLY A 358 13.70 -36.39 -13.94
C GLY A 358 12.90 -35.63 -15.00
N GLN A 359 13.54 -35.23 -16.09
CA GLN A 359 12.89 -35.32 -17.40
C GLN A 359 13.60 -36.40 -18.21
N ASP A 360 13.00 -37.59 -18.15
CA ASP A 360 13.33 -38.71 -19.02
C ASP A 360 13.07 -38.35 -20.48
N LYS A 361 14.08 -38.62 -21.30
CA LYS A 361 13.96 -38.76 -22.75
C LYS A 361 13.26 -40.08 -23.08
N ALA A 362 12.10 -40.01 -23.72
CA ALA A 362 11.54 -40.99 -24.66
C ALA A 362 10.23 -40.39 -25.18
N LYS A 363 9.89 -40.33 -26.47
CA LYS A 363 10.37 -40.95 -27.70
C LYS A 363 9.93 -40.06 -28.86
#